data_AF-A0A022MRI6-F1
#
_entry.id   AF-A0A022MRI6-F1
#
_cell.length_a   1.000
_cell.length_b   1.000
_cell.length_c   1.000
_cell.angle_alpha   90.00
_cell.angle_beta   90.00
_cell.angle_gamma   90.00
#
_symmetry.space_group_name_H-M   'P 1'
#
loop_
_entity.id
_entity.type
_entity.pdbx_description
1 polymer ?
#
loop_
_entity_poly.entity_id
_entity_poly.type
_entity_poly.pdbx_seq_one_letter_code
_entity_poly.pdbx_strand_id
1 'polypeptide(L)' 'MTAPRATYEVDGAAIRKARMARGMTTADLARTARITRSYLTRLELGVRRHMRPPAYQALRTGLGIEADDEQLLTSEPNTE' A
#
# COMPACT_ATOMS: atom_id res chain seq x y z
N MET A 1 -3.62 21.55 -5.13
CA MET A 1 -3.26 20.49 -6.09
C MET A 1 -1.83 20.07 -5.82
N THR A 2 -1.61 18.96 -5.11
CA THR A 2 -0.27 18.44 -4.80
C THR A 2 0.31 17.80 -6.07
N ALA A 3 1.53 18.17 -6.46
CA ALA A 3 2.20 17.58 -7.61
C ALA A 3 2.27 16.04 -7.46
N PRO A 4 2.08 15.27 -8.54
CA PRO A 4 2.10 13.81 -8.45
C PRO A 4 3.49 13.35 -8.01
N ARG A 5 3.56 12.69 -6.84
CA ARG A 5 4.79 12.05 -6.36
C ARG A 5 5.21 11.00 -7.38
N ALA A 6 6.51 10.94 -7.72
CA ALA A 6 7.02 9.93 -8.66
C ALA A 6 6.85 8.50 -8.10
N THR A 7 6.97 8.34 -6.79
CA THR A 7 6.73 7.10 -6.05
C THR A 7 6.18 7.40 -4.65
N TYR A 8 5.44 6.45 -4.08
CA TYR A 8 4.99 6.45 -2.68
C TYR A 8 5.80 5.44 -1.90
N GLU A 9 6.32 5.84 -0.74
CA GLU A 9 6.89 4.91 0.23
C GLU A 9 5.81 4.42 1.18
N VAL A 10 5.62 3.10 1.25
CA VAL A 10 4.52 2.45 1.96
C VAL A 10 5.02 1.63 3.14
N ASP A 11 4.21 1.59 4.20
CA ASP A 11 4.40 0.69 5.32
C ASP A 11 3.73 -0.67 5.03
N GLY A 12 4.57 -1.70 4.87
CA GLY A 12 4.12 -3.07 4.66
C GLY A 12 3.26 -3.62 5.80
N ALA A 13 3.56 -3.23 7.04
CA ALA A 13 2.79 -3.65 8.20
C ALA A 13 1.39 -3.02 8.20
N ALA A 14 1.30 -1.73 7.88
CA ALA A 14 0.02 -1.03 7.70
C ALA A 14 -0.84 -1.68 6.60
N ILE A 15 -0.24 -2.00 5.44
CA ILE A 15 -0.95 -2.70 4.35
C ILE A 15 -1.49 -4.05 4.83
N ARG A 16 -0.66 -4.85 5.50
CA ARG A 16 -1.06 -6.17 6.02
C ARG A 16 -2.19 -6.05 7.04
N LYS A 17 -2.10 -5.09 7.97
CA LYS A 17 -3.11 -4.82 8.99
C LYS A 17 -4.44 -4.41 8.36
N ALA A 18 -4.40 -3.46 7.42
CA ALA A 18 -5.58 -2.98 6.71
C ALA A 18 -6.27 -4.10 5.91
N ARG A 19 -5.49 -4.98 5.28
CA ARG A 19 -5.98 -6.17 4.57
C ARG A 19 -6.66 -7.16 5.52
N MET A 20 -6.00 -7.49 6.63
CA MET A 20 -6.53 -8.44 7.61
C MET A 20 -7.80 -7.93 8.29
N ALA A 21 -7.86 -6.64 8.62
CA ALA A 21 -9.06 -6.01 9.19
C ALA A 21 -10.30 -6.12 8.27
N ARG A 22 -10.08 -6.31 6.97
CA ARG A 22 -11.13 -6.47 5.95
C ARG A 22 -11.38 -7.93 5.56
N GLY A 23 -10.75 -8.89 6.24
CA GLY A 23 -10.88 -10.32 5.94
C GLY A 23 -10.34 -10.74 4.57
N MET A 24 -9.50 -9.92 3.94
CA MET A 24 -8.99 -10.18 2.58
C MET A 24 -7.78 -11.10 2.60
N THR A 25 -7.73 -12.05 1.66
CA THR A 25 -6.49 -12.80 1.40
C THR A 25 -5.51 -11.93 0.61
N THR A 26 -4.21 -12.27 0.66
CA THR A 26 -3.21 -11.60 -0.19
C THR A 26 -3.55 -11.74 -1.68
N ALA A 27 -4.18 -12.85 -2.10
CA ALA A 27 -4.55 -13.04 -3.49
C ALA A 27 -5.71 -12.12 -3.91
N ASP A 28 -6.70 -11.91 -3.03
CA ASP A 28 -7.85 -11.05 -3.33
C ASP A 28 -7.42 -9.60 -3.45
N LEU A 29 -6.65 -9.09 -2.48
CA LEU A 29 -6.15 -7.71 -2.55
C LEU A 29 -5.26 -7.50 -3.77
N ALA A 30 -4.37 -8.46 -4.09
CA ALA A 30 -3.51 -8.37 -5.27
C ALA A 30 -4.32 -8.31 -6.57
N ARG A 31 -5.38 -9.12 -6.71
CA ARG A 31 -6.29 -9.08 -7.86
C ARG A 31 -7.00 -7.73 -7.97
N THR A 32 -7.58 -7.24 -6.88
CA THR A 32 -8.29 -5.95 -6.85
C THR A 32 -7.36 -4.78 -7.18
N ALA A 33 -6.15 -4.79 -6.64
CA ALA A 33 -5.13 -3.77 -6.89
C ALA A 33 -4.39 -3.96 -8.23
N ARG A 34 -4.74 -4.98 -9.03
CA ARG A 34 -4.10 -5.34 -10.31
C ARG A 34 -2.57 -5.47 -10.21
N ILE A 35 -2.08 -6.04 -9.11
CA ILE A 35 -0.67 -6.34 -8.87
C ILE A 35 -0.48 -7.85 -8.67
N THR A 36 0.75 -8.32 -8.77
CA THR A 36 1.03 -9.73 -8.51
C THR A 36 1.02 -10.02 -7.00
N ARG A 37 0.57 -11.23 -6.62
CA ARG A 37 0.61 -11.70 -5.23
C ARG A 37 2.02 -11.59 -4.63
N SER A 38 3.04 -11.99 -5.40
CA SER A 38 4.45 -11.90 -4.96
C SER A 38 4.92 -10.46 -4.77
N TYR A 39 4.41 -9.51 -5.56
CA TYR A 39 4.69 -8.10 -5.33
C TYR A 39 4.05 -7.60 -4.04
N LEU A 40 2.77 -7.89 -3.81
CA LEU A 40 2.08 -7.55 -2.56
C LEU A 40 2.76 -8.17 -1.33
N THR A 41 3.15 -9.45 -1.39
CA THR A 41 3.87 -10.10 -0.27
C THR A 41 5.20 -9.39 0.02
N ARG A 42 5.96 -8.97 -1.00
CA ARG A 42 7.20 -8.22 -0.79
C ARG A 42 6.95 -6.83 -0.19
N LEU A 43 5.82 -6.20 -0.50
CA LEU A 43 5.39 -4.96 0.15
C LEU A 43 5.09 -5.22 1.62
N GLU A 44 4.25 -6.22 1.93
CA GLU A 44 3.85 -6.56 3.31
C GLU A 44 5.02 -7.00 4.21
N LEU A 45 6.05 -7.59 3.63
CA LEU A 45 7.28 -7.97 4.34
C LEU A 45 8.31 -6.83 4.45
N GLY A 46 8.03 -5.66 3.85
CA GLY A 46 8.96 -4.53 3.84
C GLY A 46 10.20 -4.70 2.94
N VAL A 47 10.27 -5.80 2.16
CA VAL A 47 11.32 -6.06 1.16
C VAL A 47 11.24 -5.06 0.00
N ARG A 48 10.03 -4.61 -0.31
CA ARG A 48 9.77 -3.48 -1.20
C ARG A 48 8.96 -2.46 -0.44
N ARG A 49 9.35 -1.19 -0.54
CA ARG A 49 8.64 -0.08 0.13
C ARG A 49 8.15 0.98 -0.85
N HIS A 50 8.62 0.97 -2.09
CA HIS A 50 8.19 1.97 -3.08
C HIS A 50 7.15 1.40 -4.04
N MET A 51 6.07 2.15 -4.23
CA MET A 51 5.00 1.89 -5.20
C MET A 51 4.87 3.05 -6.18
N ARG A 52 4.56 2.73 -7.44
CA ARG A 52 4.17 3.76 -8.41
C ARG A 52 2.75 4.27 -8.11
N PRO A 53 2.43 5.53 -8.43
CA PRO A 53 1.11 6.12 -8.14
C PRO A 53 -0.09 5.28 -8.60
N PRO A 54 -0.13 4.68 -9.81
CA PRO A 54 -1.29 3.89 -10.22
C PRO A 54 -1.51 2.63 -9.37
N ALA A 55 -0.42 1.97 -8.99
CA ALA A 55 -0.49 0.78 -8.14
C ALA A 55 -0.89 1.14 -6.70
N TYR A 56 -0.39 2.26 -6.18
CA TYR A 56 -0.76 2.75 -4.86
C TYR A 56 -2.24 3.16 -4.80
N GLN A 57 -2.73 3.87 -5.82
CA GLN A 57 -4.15 4.21 -5.95
C GLN A 57 -5.02 2.96 -6.01
N ALA A 58 -4.69 1.99 -6.86
CA ALA A 58 -5.45 0.74 -6.97
C ALA A 58 -5.46 -0.07 -5.66
N LEU A 59 -4.33 -0.09 -4.93
CA LEU A 59 -4.23 -0.75 -3.64
C LEU A 59 -5.09 -0.06 -2.57
N ARG A 60 -5.09 1.27 -2.51
CA ARG A 60 -5.97 2.04 -1.61
C ARG A 60 -7.44 1.81 -1.92
N THR A 61 -7.83 1.88 -3.19
CA THR A 61 -9.20 1.60 -3.62
C THR A 61 -9.61 0.17 -3.28
N GLY A 62 -8.71 -0.81 -3.47
CA GLY A 62 -8.97 -2.20 -3.10
C GLY A 62 -9.12 -2.41 -1.59
N LEU A 63 -8.51 -1.54 -0.79
CA LEU A 63 -8.71 -1.47 0.66
C LEU A 63 -9.85 -0.52 1.05
N GLY A 64 -10.57 0.12 0.12
CA GLY A 64 -11.59 1.12 0.48
C GLY A 64 -11.04 2.25 1.38
N ILE A 65 -9.81 2.69 1.11
CA ILE A 65 -9.14 3.79 1.78
C ILE A 65 -9.30 5.04 0.92
N GLU A 66 -9.69 6.16 1.54
CA GLU A 66 -9.91 7.42 0.84
C GLU A 66 -8.61 8.02 0.27
N ALA A 67 -8.73 8.91 -0.72
CA ALA A 67 -7.58 9.43 -1.45
C ALA A 67 -6.65 10.31 -0.59
N ASP A 68 -7.19 10.92 0.46
CA ASP A 68 -6.48 11.79 1.40
C ASP A 68 -5.96 11.04 2.64
N ASP A 69 -6.24 9.75 2.76
CA ASP A 69 -5.80 8.92 3.88
C ASP A 69 -4.39 8.37 3.61
N GLU A 70 -3.44 8.82 4.43
CA GLU A 70 -2.02 8.49 4.36
C GLU A 70 -1.62 7.32 5.28
N GLN A 71 -2.57 6.59 5.89
CA GLN A 71 -2.27 5.51 6.86
C GLN A 71 -1.41 4.36 6.31
N LEU A 72 -1.30 4.24 4.98
CA LEU A 72 -0.45 3.24 4.32
C LEU A 72 0.95 3.75 3.99
N LEU A 73 1.18 5.06 4.10
CA LEU A 73 2.50 5.63 3.86
C LEU A 73 3.38 5.40 5.08
N THR A 74 4.69 5.28 4.84
CA THR A 74 5.62 5.39 5.95
C THR A 74 5.49 6.82 6.50
N SER A 75 5.00 6.95 7.73
CA SER A 75 5.14 8.19 8.48
C SER A 75 6.55 8.17 9.04
N GLU A 76 7.54 8.69 8.31
CA GLU A 76 8.77 9.12 8.99
C GLU A 76 8.52 10.52 9.56
N PRO A 77 8.88 10.75 10.82
CA PRO A 77 10.29 10.97 11.10
C PRO A 77 10.75 10.21 12.35
N ASN A 78 11.81 9.41 12.23
CA ASN A 78 12.72 9.25 13.37
C ASN A 78 14.15 9.52 12.90
N THR A 79 14.52 10.78 13.09
CA THR A 79 15.89 11.20 13.40
C THR A 79 16.36 10.39 14.62
N GLU A 80 17.43 9.63 14.47
CA GLU A 80 18.39 9.33 15.53
C GLU A 80 19.79 9.65 15.02
#